data_AF-A0A3B0S903-F1
#
_entry.id   AF-A0A3B0S903-F1
#
_cell.length_a   1.000
_cell.length_b   1.000
_cell.length_c   1.000
_cell.angle_alpha   90.00
_cell.angle_beta   90.00
_cell.angle_gamma   90.00
#
_symmetry.space_group_name_H-M   'P 1'
#
loop_
_entity.id
_entity.type
_entity.pdbx_description
1 polymer ?
#
loop_
_entity_poly.entity_id
_entity_poly.type
_entity_poly.pdbx_seq_one_letter_code
_entity_poly.pdbx_strand_id
1 'polypeptide(L)'
;APTFGPTAHRRAEDARGQLLECERQFILADAVNARYMRRLYLSAGGADLRGEEFLANLPQEVLAAAVWRFHLHPSIRASLARDKRSVILLAPNKEGWRFKSNCGALELDKSAYCGDGGAPVSTEQIIIRGARFKPQGGGLSVKWGLRRQDAV
;
A
#
# COMPACT_ATOMS: atom_id res chain seq x y z
N ALA A 1 1.71 -7.40 20.86
CA ALA A 1 1.60 -6.52 19.68
C ALA A 1 2.73 -5.50 19.74
N PRO A 2 3.28 -5.03 18.61
CA PRO A 2 4.32 -4.00 18.64
C PRO A 2 3.79 -2.73 19.32
N THR A 3 4.62 -2.13 20.18
CA THR A 3 4.34 -0.81 20.78
C THR A 3 4.81 0.26 19.82
N PHE A 4 3.99 1.30 19.61
CA PHE A 4 4.28 2.37 18.67
C PHE A 4 4.60 3.67 19.41
N GLY A 5 5.60 4.37 18.92
CA GLY A 5 5.92 5.73 19.33
C GLY A 5 5.02 6.78 18.64
N PRO A 6 5.36 8.07 18.79
CA PRO A 6 4.62 9.16 18.16
C PRO A 6 4.65 9.06 16.63
N THR A 7 3.70 9.73 15.99
CA THR A 7 3.63 9.86 14.53
C THR A 7 4.02 11.26 14.11
N ALA A 8 5.06 11.37 13.28
CA ALA A 8 5.42 12.61 12.60
C ALA A 8 4.79 12.61 11.20
N HIS A 9 4.46 13.79 10.67
CA HIS A 9 3.97 13.92 9.30
C HIS A 9 4.40 15.24 8.67
N ARG A 10 4.46 15.24 7.34
CA ARG A 10 4.73 16.42 6.52
C ARG A 10 3.83 16.40 5.30
N ARG A 11 3.31 17.56 4.91
CA ARG A 11 2.57 17.76 3.67
C ARG A 11 3.28 18.79 2.81
N ALA A 12 3.31 18.55 1.50
CA ALA A 12 3.79 19.51 0.51
C ALA A 12 2.87 19.48 -0.72
N GLU A 13 2.73 20.64 -1.36
CA GLU A 13 1.78 20.85 -2.45
C GLU A 13 2.38 21.76 -3.51
N ASP A 14 2.25 21.36 -4.77
CA ASP A 14 2.61 22.17 -5.93
C ASP A 14 1.57 21.99 -7.05
N ALA A 15 1.79 22.66 -8.20
CA ALA A 15 0.87 22.57 -9.34
C ALA A 15 0.76 21.16 -9.95
N ARG A 16 1.70 20.24 -9.65
CA ARG A 16 1.73 18.88 -10.18
C ARG A 16 0.99 17.89 -9.29
N GLY A 17 0.89 18.17 -7.98
CA GLY A 17 0.18 17.31 -7.05
C GLY A 17 0.46 17.58 -5.58
N GLN A 18 0.09 16.60 -4.76
CA GLN A 18 0.20 16.64 -3.30
C GLN A 18 1.09 15.50 -2.82
N LEU A 19 1.97 15.79 -1.87
CA LEU A 19 2.82 14.81 -1.18
C LEU A 19 2.44 14.81 0.30
N LEU A 20 2.17 13.62 0.83
CA LEU A 20 2.02 13.34 2.26
C LEU A 20 3.10 12.36 2.68
N GLU A 21 3.88 12.71 3.69
CA GLU A 21 4.83 11.83 4.35
C GLU A 21 4.40 11.62 5.80
N CYS A 22 4.36 10.37 6.24
CA CYS A 22 4.08 9.99 7.62
C CYS A 22 5.18 9.06 8.11
N GLU A 23 5.67 9.27 9.32
CA GLU A 23 6.62 8.40 9.99
C GLU A 23 6.07 7.98 11.36
N ARG A 24 6.28 6.72 11.73
CA ARG A 24 5.99 6.20 13.06
C ARG A 24 7.16 5.34 13.53
N GLN A 25 7.58 5.56 14.77
CA GLN A 25 8.60 4.73 15.42
C GLN A 25 8.01 3.47 16.03
N PHE A 26 8.78 2.38 16.02
CA PHE A 26 8.50 1.18 16.81
C PHE A 26 9.31 1.26 18.12
N ILE A 27 8.66 0.90 19.22
CA ILE A 27 9.31 0.76 20.53
C ILE A 27 9.60 -0.73 20.71
N LEU A 28 10.86 -1.10 20.54
CA LEU A 28 11.36 -2.48 20.60
C LEU A 28 12.59 -2.51 21.51
N ALA A 29 12.69 -3.52 22.37
CA ALA A 29 13.84 -3.67 23.28
C ALA A 29 15.15 -3.86 22.51
N ASP A 30 15.11 -4.61 21.41
CA ASP A 30 16.30 -5.06 20.68
C ASP A 30 16.52 -4.31 19.35
N ALA A 31 15.77 -3.22 19.09
CA ALA A 31 15.89 -2.47 17.84
C ALA A 31 15.84 -0.96 18.06
N VAL A 32 17.00 -0.31 17.92
CA VAL A 32 17.15 1.14 18.05
C VAL A 32 16.72 1.83 16.76
N ASN A 33 15.95 2.92 16.86
CA ASN A 33 15.47 3.70 15.72
C ASN A 33 14.68 2.88 14.68
N ALA A 34 13.99 1.83 15.12
CA ALA A 34 13.05 1.07 14.29
C ALA A 34 11.90 1.99 13.87
N ARG A 35 11.60 2.04 12.57
CA ARG A 35 10.55 2.95 12.05
C ARG A 35 9.84 2.43 10.82
N TYR A 36 8.63 2.94 10.65
CA TYR A 36 7.81 2.80 9.46
C TYR A 36 7.55 4.19 8.88
N MET A 37 7.88 4.38 7.61
CA MET A 37 7.54 5.57 6.85
C MET A 37 6.59 5.22 5.72
N ARG A 38 5.62 6.11 5.47
CA ARG A 38 4.74 6.09 4.32
C ARG A 38 4.86 7.41 3.60
N ARG A 39 5.09 7.37 2.29
CA ARG A 39 4.98 8.52 1.40
C ARG A 39 3.86 8.27 0.41
N LEU A 40 2.97 9.24 0.23
CA LEU A 40 1.88 9.20 -0.72
C LEU A 40 1.97 10.43 -1.61
N TYR A 41 1.97 10.21 -2.92
CA TYR A 41 1.87 11.27 -3.91
C TYR A 41 0.57 11.11 -4.69
N LEU A 42 -0.24 12.16 -4.75
CA LEU A 42 -1.43 12.23 -5.59
C LEU A 42 -1.23 13.31 -6.66
N SER A 43 -1.36 12.93 -7.93
CA SER A 43 -1.31 13.91 -9.02
C SER A 43 -2.48 14.91 -8.93
N ALA A 44 -2.27 16.14 -9.41
CA ALA A 44 -3.27 17.21 -9.32
C ALA A 44 -4.64 16.83 -9.92
N GLY A 45 -4.66 16.00 -10.97
CA GLY A 45 -5.89 15.50 -11.61
C GLY A 45 -6.49 14.24 -10.97
N GLY A 46 -5.94 13.75 -9.85
CA GLY A 46 -6.43 12.58 -9.11
C GLY A 46 -6.24 11.22 -9.80
N ALA A 47 -5.67 11.20 -11.01
CA ALA A 47 -5.57 10.00 -11.85
C ALA A 47 -4.38 9.08 -11.53
N ASP A 48 -3.47 9.51 -10.66
CA ASP A 48 -2.24 8.78 -10.31
C ASP A 48 -1.93 8.96 -8.81
N LEU A 49 -2.23 7.93 -8.03
CA LEU A 49 -1.85 7.81 -6.63
C LEU A 49 -0.65 6.86 -6.54
N ARG A 50 0.46 7.33 -5.99
CA ARG A 50 1.67 6.53 -5.76
C ARG A 50 1.97 6.46 -4.29
N GLY A 51 2.45 5.32 -3.83
CA GLY A 51 2.90 5.14 -2.46
C GLY A 51 4.26 4.47 -2.37
N GLU A 52 4.98 4.83 -1.32
CA GLU A 52 6.17 4.14 -0.86
C GLU A 52 6.04 3.85 0.63
N GLU A 53 6.23 2.58 0.98
CA GLU A 53 6.31 2.09 2.33
C GLU A 53 7.78 1.78 2.62
N PHE A 54 8.28 2.24 3.75
CA PHE A 54 9.66 1.98 4.16
C PHE A 54 9.71 1.51 5.60
N LEU A 55 10.23 0.31 5.81
CA LEU A 55 10.52 -0.25 7.14
C LEU A 55 12.03 -0.21 7.35
N ALA A 56 12.49 0.38 8.46
CA ALA A 56 13.92 0.53 8.74
C ALA A 56 14.27 -0.02 10.12
N ASN A 57 15.49 -0.56 10.26
CA ASN A 57 16.05 -1.03 11.53
C ASN A 57 15.13 -2.02 12.27
N LEU A 58 14.46 -2.91 11.52
CA LEU A 58 13.65 -3.99 12.08
C LEU A 58 14.34 -5.33 11.85
N PRO A 59 14.15 -6.32 12.75
CA PRO A 59 14.65 -7.67 12.55
C PRO A 59 14.15 -8.27 11.22
N GLN A 60 14.97 -9.12 10.59
CA GLN A 60 14.69 -9.66 9.26
C GLN A 60 13.37 -10.46 9.22
N GLU A 61 13.08 -11.19 10.29
CA GLU A 61 11.84 -11.94 10.48
C GLU A 61 10.61 -11.03 10.51
N VAL A 62 10.72 -9.85 11.11
CA VAL A 62 9.64 -8.85 11.12
C VAL A 62 9.44 -8.27 9.72
N LEU A 63 10.53 -7.96 9.01
CA LEU A 63 10.47 -7.50 7.62
C LEU A 63 9.84 -8.54 6.69
N ALA A 64 10.19 -9.82 6.86
CA ALA A 64 9.63 -10.91 6.07
C ALA A 64 8.13 -11.14 6.38
N ALA A 65 7.72 -10.99 7.64
CA ALA A 65 6.34 -11.12 8.07
C ALA A 65 5.45 -9.90 7.73
N ALA A 66 6.04 -8.78 7.30
CA ALA A 66 5.28 -7.59 6.94
C ALA A 66 4.31 -7.86 5.79
N VAL A 67 3.09 -7.31 5.90
CA VAL A 67 2.06 -7.44 4.85
C VAL A 67 1.33 -6.11 4.70
N TRP A 68 1.31 -5.59 3.48
CA TRP A 68 0.50 -4.44 3.11
C TRP A 68 -0.77 -4.90 2.40
N ARG A 69 -1.90 -4.41 2.90
CA ARG A 69 -3.24 -4.80 2.45
C ARG A 69 -3.96 -3.57 1.91
N PHE A 70 -4.52 -3.71 0.72
CA PHE A 70 -5.34 -2.69 0.07
C PHE A 70 -6.74 -3.27 -0.10
N HIS A 71 -7.61 -2.94 0.84
CA HIS A 71 -8.99 -3.41 0.85
C HIS A 71 -9.79 -2.71 -0.26
N LEU A 72 -10.58 -3.48 -0.99
CA LEU A 72 -11.39 -2.98 -2.10
C LEU A 72 -12.83 -2.79 -1.63
N HIS A 73 -13.48 -1.73 -2.12
CA HIS A 73 -14.92 -1.57 -1.95
C HIS A 73 -15.66 -2.73 -2.66
N PRO A 74 -16.76 -3.28 -2.11
CA PRO A 74 -17.45 -4.45 -2.68
C PRO A 74 -17.92 -4.28 -4.14
N SER A 75 -18.09 -3.03 -4.59
CA SER A 75 -18.50 -2.72 -5.96
C SER A 75 -17.35 -2.70 -6.98
N ILE A 76 -16.09 -2.83 -6.53
CA ILE A 76 -14.91 -2.83 -7.40
C ILE A 76 -14.68 -4.26 -7.87
N ARG A 77 -14.62 -4.48 -9.19
CA ARG A 77 -14.19 -5.77 -9.73
C ARG A 77 -12.68 -5.76 -9.89
N ALA A 78 -12.00 -6.75 -9.31
CA ALA A 78 -10.56 -6.91 -9.42
C ALA A 78 -10.18 -8.09 -10.30
N SER A 79 -9.09 -7.95 -11.06
CA SER A 79 -8.51 -9.03 -11.86
C SER A 79 -6.99 -8.98 -11.77
N LEU A 80 -6.40 -10.02 -11.21
CA LEU A 80 -4.95 -10.19 -11.15
C LEU A 80 -4.41 -10.58 -12.54
N ALA A 81 -3.45 -9.81 -13.04
CA ALA A 81 -2.79 -10.12 -14.31
C ALA A 81 -2.08 -11.50 -14.25
N ARG A 82 -1.96 -12.18 -15.40
CA ARG A 82 -1.36 -13.52 -15.49
C ARG A 82 0.07 -13.58 -14.94
N ASP A 83 0.85 -12.52 -15.12
CA ASP A 83 2.22 -12.38 -14.62
C ASP A 83 2.28 -12.02 -13.12
N LYS A 84 1.12 -11.78 -12.49
CA LYS A 84 0.95 -11.31 -11.11
C LYS A 84 1.64 -9.98 -10.81
N ARG A 85 2.00 -9.17 -11.81
CA ARG A 85 2.69 -7.88 -11.63
C ARG A 85 1.74 -6.68 -11.53
N SER A 86 0.47 -6.86 -11.87
CA SER A 86 -0.54 -5.83 -11.72
C SER A 86 -1.92 -6.39 -11.43
N VAL A 87 -2.79 -5.56 -10.84
CA VAL A 87 -4.22 -5.84 -10.70
C VAL A 87 -4.98 -4.78 -11.50
N ILE A 88 -5.89 -5.21 -12.36
CA ILE A 88 -6.86 -4.35 -13.02
C ILE A 88 -8.08 -4.22 -12.11
N LEU A 89 -8.53 -2.99 -11.90
CA LEU A 89 -9.71 -2.68 -11.12
C LEU A 89 -10.72 -1.98 -12.03
N LEU A 90 -11.97 -2.44 -12.01
CA LEU A 90 -13.07 -1.82 -12.75
C LEU A 90 -14.08 -1.27 -11.75
N ALA A 91 -14.27 0.04 -11.79
CA ALA A 91 -15.26 0.73 -10.97
C ALA A 91 -16.69 0.61 -11.56
N PRO A 92 -17.76 0.83 -10.77
CA PRO A 92 -19.15 0.73 -11.24
C PRO A 92 -19.48 1.67 -12.40
N ASN A 93 -18.80 2.82 -12.46
CA ASN A 93 -18.90 3.81 -13.53
C ASN A 93 -18.11 3.39 -14.81
N LYS A 94 -17.60 2.16 -14.86
CA LYS A 94 -16.75 1.61 -15.93
C LYS A 94 -15.35 2.22 -16.04
N GLU A 95 -14.94 3.04 -15.08
CA GLU A 95 -13.58 3.57 -15.02
C GLU A 95 -12.59 2.47 -14.68
N GLY A 96 -11.58 2.31 -15.54
CA GLY A 96 -10.52 1.33 -15.36
C GLY A 96 -9.36 1.90 -14.56
N TRP A 97 -8.83 1.11 -13.62
CA TRP A 97 -7.64 1.44 -12.85
C TRP A 97 -6.66 0.28 -12.87
N ARG A 98 -5.38 0.59 -12.72
CA ARG A 98 -4.32 -0.40 -12.60
C ARG A 98 -3.50 -0.16 -11.34
N PHE A 99 -3.43 -1.19 -10.51
CA PHE A 99 -2.52 -1.27 -9.38
C PHE A 99 -1.23 -1.99 -9.81
N LYS A 100 -0.07 -1.41 -9.49
CA LYS A 100 1.27 -1.99 -9.72
C LYS A 100 2.14 -1.85 -8.46
N SER A 101 3.14 -2.72 -8.32
CA SER A 101 4.16 -2.62 -7.29
C SER A 101 5.52 -3.06 -7.81
N ASN A 102 6.60 -2.67 -7.12
CA ASN A 102 7.93 -3.28 -7.29
C ASN A 102 8.02 -4.71 -6.73
N CYS A 103 6.94 -5.24 -6.15
CA CYS A 103 6.86 -6.64 -5.73
C CYS A 103 7.03 -7.63 -6.90
N GLY A 104 7.67 -8.76 -6.60
CA GLY A 104 7.83 -9.90 -7.52
C GLY A 104 6.50 -10.51 -7.99
N ALA A 105 5.49 -10.53 -7.11
CA ALA A 105 4.14 -10.99 -7.42
C ALA A 105 3.14 -10.43 -6.39
N LEU A 106 2.02 -9.94 -6.89
CA LEU A 106 0.85 -9.52 -6.12
C LEU A 106 -0.09 -10.71 -5.88
N GLU A 107 -0.93 -10.55 -4.88
CA GLU A 107 -1.99 -11.49 -4.53
C GLU A 107 -3.33 -10.74 -4.43
N LEU A 108 -4.42 -11.42 -4.77
CA LEU A 108 -5.78 -11.06 -4.41
C LEU A 108 -6.27 -12.06 -3.37
N ASP A 109 -6.87 -11.57 -2.29
CA ASP A 109 -7.37 -12.40 -1.20
C ASP A 109 -8.74 -11.90 -0.70
N LYS A 110 -9.46 -12.75 0.03
CA LYS A 110 -10.75 -12.40 0.62
C LYS A 110 -10.59 -11.32 1.68
N SER A 111 -11.59 -10.48 1.81
CA SER A 111 -11.64 -9.41 2.80
C SER A 111 -13.08 -9.11 3.24
N ALA A 112 -13.21 -8.19 4.20
CA ALA A 112 -14.50 -7.67 4.66
C ALA A 112 -14.50 -6.14 4.63
N TYR A 113 -15.60 -5.55 4.16
CA TYR A 113 -15.84 -4.12 4.13
C TYR A 113 -16.88 -3.74 5.19
N CYS A 114 -16.55 -2.74 6.02
CA CYS A 114 -17.39 -2.29 7.14
C CYS A 114 -17.68 -0.78 7.09
N GLY A 115 -17.56 -0.14 5.92
CA GLY A 115 -17.64 1.33 5.79
C GLY A 115 -19.05 1.92 5.81
N ASP A 116 -20.09 1.11 5.53
CA ASP A 116 -21.46 1.61 5.34
C ASP A 116 -22.35 1.55 6.61
N GLY A 117 -21.75 1.32 7.79
CA GLY A 117 -22.47 1.28 9.07
C GLY A 117 -23.40 0.07 9.28
N GLY A 118 -23.50 -0.83 8.30
CA GLY A 118 -24.23 -2.09 8.36
C GLY A 118 -23.36 -3.31 8.70
N ALA A 119 -23.90 -4.50 8.44
CA ALA A 119 -23.15 -5.75 8.59
C ALA A 119 -21.93 -5.78 7.65
N PRO A 120 -20.79 -6.39 8.06
CA PRO A 120 -19.64 -6.55 7.20
C PRO A 120 -19.99 -7.27 5.89
N VAL A 121 -19.51 -6.74 4.76
CA VAL A 121 -19.74 -7.29 3.42
C VAL A 121 -18.48 -7.96 2.90
N SER A 122 -18.60 -9.17 2.35
CA SER A 122 -17.47 -9.85 1.70
C SER A 122 -16.95 -9.03 0.52
N THR A 123 -15.64 -8.90 0.42
CA THR A 123 -14.95 -8.19 -0.68
C THR A 123 -13.57 -8.82 -0.91
N GLU A 124 -12.74 -8.17 -1.70
CA GLU A 124 -11.36 -8.56 -1.98
C GLU A 124 -10.35 -7.52 -1.48
N GLN A 125 -9.10 -7.93 -1.39
CA GLN A 125 -7.97 -7.05 -1.09
C GLN A 125 -6.76 -7.41 -1.94
N ILE A 126 -5.97 -6.40 -2.31
CA ILE A 126 -4.64 -6.60 -2.91
C ILE A 126 -3.64 -6.77 -1.77
N ILE A 127 -2.79 -7.79 -1.87
CA ILE A 127 -1.77 -8.10 -0.87
C ILE A 127 -0.37 -7.95 -1.48
N ILE A 128 0.48 -7.24 -0.74
CA ILE A 128 1.94 -7.22 -0.93
C ILE A 128 2.58 -7.86 0.31
N ARG A 129 3.45 -8.87 0.10
CA ARG A 129 4.16 -9.57 1.19
C ARG A 129 5.63 -9.15 1.24
N GLY A 130 6.10 -8.79 2.44
CA GLY A 130 7.49 -8.42 2.70
C GLY A 130 8.48 -9.53 2.38
N ALA A 131 8.11 -10.79 2.60
CA ALA A 131 8.90 -11.97 2.22
C ALA A 131 9.28 -12.05 0.73
N ARG A 132 8.61 -11.28 -0.16
CA ARG A 132 8.93 -11.22 -1.59
C ARG A 132 10.01 -10.19 -1.95
N PHE A 133 10.54 -9.50 -0.95
CA PHE A 133 11.55 -8.46 -1.11
C PHE A 133 12.85 -8.85 -0.41
N LYS A 134 13.96 -8.30 -0.92
CA LYS A 134 15.26 -8.33 -0.24
C LYS A 134 15.49 -6.95 0.39
N PRO A 135 15.66 -6.85 1.72
CA PRO A 135 16.04 -5.59 2.35
C PRO A 135 17.34 -5.02 1.73
N GLN A 136 17.40 -3.70 1.55
CA GLN A 136 18.56 -2.97 1.05
C GLN A 136 18.74 -1.68 1.86
N GLY A 137 19.98 -1.23 2.05
CA GLY A 137 20.25 0.05 2.73
C GLY A 137 19.67 0.15 4.15
N GLY A 138 19.64 -0.95 4.91
CA GLY A 138 19.13 -1.00 6.28
C GLY A 138 17.60 -1.07 6.41
N GLY A 139 16.87 -1.31 5.32
CA GLY A 139 15.41 -1.38 5.36
C GLY A 139 14.76 -2.06 4.17
N LEU A 140 13.43 -2.03 4.16
CA LEU A 140 12.55 -2.63 3.16
C LEU A 140 11.73 -1.53 2.50
N SER A 141 11.96 -1.25 1.20
CA SER A 141 11.20 -0.29 0.41
C SER A 141 10.19 -0.99 -0.51
N VAL A 142 8.91 -0.71 -0.30
CA VAL A 142 7.80 -1.22 -1.10
C VAL A 142 7.11 -0.06 -1.79
N LYS A 143 7.21 -0.03 -3.11
CA LYS A 143 6.61 1.00 -3.96
C LYS A 143 5.38 0.43 -4.63
N TRP A 144 4.32 1.22 -4.68
CA TRP A 144 3.08 0.87 -5.34
C TRP A 144 2.46 2.09 -6.04
N GLY A 145 1.59 1.83 -7.00
CA GLY A 145 0.88 2.89 -7.71
C GLY A 145 -0.48 2.41 -8.20
N LEU A 146 -1.48 3.27 -8.07
CA LEU A 146 -2.84 3.12 -8.53
C LEU A 146 -3.09 4.22 -9.57
N ARG A 147 -3.20 3.81 -10.84
CA ARG A 147 -3.37 4.73 -11.96
C ARG A 147 -4.63 4.45 -12.73
N ARG A 148 -5.35 5.51 -13.08
CA ARG A 148 -6.43 5.43 -14.05
C ARG A 148 -5.88 4.90 -15.37
N GLN A 149 -6.67 4.08 -16.04
CA GLN A 149 -6.43 3.64 -17.40
C GLN A 149 -7.24 4.52 -18.32
N ASP A 150 -6.65 4.94 -19.43
CA ASP A 150 -7.40 5.55 -20.51
C ASP A 150 -8.37 4.52 -21.09
N ALA A 151 -9.54 4.98 -21.54
CA ALA A 151 -10.47 4.11 -22.26
C ALA A 151 -9.76 3.59 -23.52
N VAL A 152 -9.88 2.29 -23.77
CA VAL A 152 -9.51 1.67 -25.05
C VAL A 152 -10.57 2.02 -26.09
#